data_AF-A0A7S4JIE2-F1
#
_entry.id   AF-A0A7S4JIE2-F1
#
_cell.length_a   1.000
_cell.length_b   1.000
_cell.length_c   1.000
_cell.angle_alpha   90.00
_cell.angle_beta   90.00
_cell.angle_gamma   90.00
#
_symmetry.space_group_name_H-M   'P 1'
#
loop_
_entity.id
_entity.type
_entity.pdbx_description
1 polymer ?
#
loop_
_entity_poly.entity_id
_entity_poly.type
_entity_poly.pdbx_seq_one_letter_code
_entity_poly.pdbx_strand_id
1 'polypeptide(L)'
;MFWDEPPLPLNTFDSRKRKIVSYFSYSNCSICGACAKDAKEQRPCGDAGDAERGHGTYVSGAVAGSAACPSDAGFMCSAEDVKFASLYNALAREAKIAFTDIMVGKGELSPPLDLHKHLFPDPYNQSGARVMLLAWGCVVRATEEATACNRYTSQSQDIDLFTWENRDALVIVAAGNDGERASKQTVGAPATSKNAIAIGFTETCVNASVASYAYTDPFVAAGCGLFGSSRCCLSSFESKCSLSQCCGEGREDCCFSSFSGPGMSPDNVAAGSSRGFTMDGRIKPDMVAVGSHVVSARAAGESLPSSGPFCSLPSGTQYSAALTSLTGSSSAAPGVAASAMLIRQYLKRRMSSEQGTRA
;
A
#
# COMPACT_ATOMS: atom_id res chain seq x y z
N MET A 1 44.75 -18.04 -18.25
CA MET A 1 43.45 -18.73 -18.23
C MET A 1 42.65 -18.12 -17.09
N PHE A 2 42.23 -16.86 -17.28
CA PHE A 2 41.38 -16.12 -16.37
C PHE A 2 40.01 -16.08 -17.05
N TRP A 3 38.97 -16.42 -16.30
CA TRP A 3 37.60 -16.41 -16.79
C TRP A 3 37.18 -14.95 -16.97
N ASP A 4 37.17 -14.49 -18.22
CA ASP A 4 36.38 -13.35 -18.63
C ASP A 4 34.90 -13.73 -18.46
N GLU A 5 34.33 -13.45 -17.29
CA GLU A 5 32.87 -13.42 -17.17
C GLU A 5 32.39 -12.23 -18.01
N PRO A 6 31.48 -12.43 -18.99
CA PRO A 6 30.91 -11.32 -19.72
C PRO A 6 30.17 -10.40 -18.74
N PRO A 7 30.14 -9.08 -18.98
CA PRO A 7 29.34 -8.18 -18.16
C PRO A 7 27.91 -8.70 -18.10
N LEU A 8 27.38 -8.87 -16.88
CA LEU A 8 25.97 -9.24 -16.66
C LEU A 8 25.12 -8.39 -17.60
N PRO A 9 24.32 -9.01 -18.49
CA PRO A 9 23.61 -8.24 -19.51
C PRO A 9 22.73 -7.20 -18.83
N LEU A 10 22.92 -5.94 -19.20
CA LEU A 10 22.01 -4.83 -18.95
C LEU A 10 20.58 -5.32 -19.22
N ASN A 11 19.76 -5.48 -18.17
CA ASN A 11 18.30 -5.70 -18.20
C ASN A 11 17.73 -5.84 -19.63
N THR A 12 17.96 -6.97 -20.29
CA THR A 12 17.57 -7.12 -21.69
C THR A 12 16.06 -7.34 -21.73
N PHE A 13 15.39 -6.27 -22.13
CA PHE A 13 13.97 -6.09 -22.34
C PHE A 13 13.44 -7.08 -23.39
N ASP A 14 12.59 -8.02 -22.97
CA ASP A 14 11.72 -8.77 -23.88
C ASP A 14 10.40 -8.00 -24.03
N SER A 15 10.22 -7.35 -25.17
CA SER A 15 9.02 -6.56 -25.51
C SER A 15 7.74 -7.40 -25.61
N ARG A 16 7.82 -8.73 -25.55
CA ARG A 16 6.66 -9.64 -25.51
C ARG A 16 6.22 -10.00 -24.10
N LYS A 17 7.04 -9.69 -23.08
CA LYS A 17 6.76 -10.03 -21.68
C LYS A 17 6.35 -8.78 -20.92
N ARG A 18 5.11 -8.84 -20.42
CA ARG A 18 4.50 -7.84 -19.55
C ARG A 18 5.41 -7.54 -18.35
N LYS A 19 5.10 -6.44 -17.66
CA LYS A 19 5.81 -5.95 -16.47
C LYS A 19 6.02 -6.99 -15.36
N ILE A 20 5.13 -7.97 -15.30
CA ILE A 20 5.19 -9.15 -14.45
C ILE A 20 6.10 -10.19 -15.11
N VAL A 21 7.23 -10.50 -14.46
CA VAL A 21 8.22 -11.49 -14.95
C VAL A 21 7.95 -12.89 -14.42
N SER A 22 7.23 -12.99 -13.32
CA SER A 22 6.81 -14.24 -12.68
C SER A 22 5.51 -14.01 -11.90
N TYR A 23 4.66 -15.03 -11.90
CA TYR A 23 3.42 -15.06 -11.15
C TYR A 23 3.36 -16.37 -10.37
N PHE A 24 3.33 -16.27 -9.06
CA PHE A 24 3.24 -17.40 -8.14
C PHE A 24 1.83 -17.43 -7.54
N SER A 25 1.32 -18.62 -7.26
CA SER A 25 0.09 -18.79 -6.51
C SER A 25 0.27 -19.93 -5.53
N TYR A 26 -0.09 -19.70 -4.26
CA TYR A 26 0.10 -20.68 -3.20
C TYR A 26 -1.17 -21.49 -2.96
N SER A 27 -1.05 -22.80 -2.73
CA SER A 27 -2.15 -23.64 -2.27
C SER A 27 -1.97 -24.10 -0.82
N ASN A 28 -2.96 -23.78 0.03
CA ASN A 28 -3.18 -24.51 1.26
C ASN A 28 -4.33 -25.52 1.06
N CYS A 29 -3.95 -26.79 0.83
CA CYS A 29 -4.86 -27.92 0.62
C CYS A 29 -5.96 -28.08 1.68
N SER A 30 -5.71 -27.67 2.93
CA SER A 30 -6.66 -27.83 4.04
C SER A 30 -7.76 -26.77 4.08
N ILE A 31 -7.56 -25.62 3.43
CA ILE A 31 -8.49 -24.48 3.41
C ILE A 31 -9.34 -24.49 2.12
N CYS A 32 -8.77 -24.94 1.00
CA CYS A 32 -9.37 -24.77 -0.34
C CYS A 32 -10.16 -25.99 -0.86
N GLY A 33 -10.29 -27.07 -0.07
CA GLY A 33 -11.07 -28.26 -0.45
C GLY A 33 -10.55 -29.06 -1.66
N ALA A 34 -9.39 -28.71 -2.22
CA ALA A 34 -8.86 -29.27 -3.48
C ALA A 34 -7.99 -30.53 -3.30
N CYS A 35 -8.23 -31.33 -2.26
CA CYS A 35 -7.65 -32.68 -2.13
C CYS A 35 -8.68 -33.76 -2.44
N ALA A 36 -9.15 -33.81 -3.68
CA ALA A 36 -9.67 -35.08 -4.20
C ALA A 36 -8.49 -36.07 -4.27
N LYS A 37 -8.69 -37.28 -3.76
CA LYS A 37 -7.67 -38.32 -3.50
C LYS A 37 -6.83 -38.77 -4.72
N ASP A 38 -7.05 -38.20 -5.90
CA ASP A 38 -6.39 -38.59 -7.16
C ASP A 38 -5.73 -37.41 -7.92
N ALA A 39 -5.63 -36.21 -7.31
CA ALA A 39 -5.02 -35.07 -7.97
C ALA A 39 -3.47 -35.13 -7.89
N LYS A 40 -2.84 -35.72 -8.91
CA LYS A 40 -1.37 -35.66 -9.16
C LYS A 40 -0.84 -34.24 -9.43
N GLU A 41 -1.69 -33.22 -9.42
CA GLU A 41 -1.32 -31.81 -9.51
C GLU A 41 -2.03 -31.03 -8.40
N GLN A 42 -1.25 -30.58 -7.43
CA GLN A 42 -1.67 -29.60 -6.42
C GLN A 42 -2.03 -28.30 -7.15
N ARG A 43 -3.32 -28.05 -7.39
CA ARG A 43 -3.74 -26.76 -7.96
C ARG A 43 -3.56 -25.65 -6.92
N PRO A 44 -3.00 -24.49 -7.30
CA PRO A 44 -2.80 -23.36 -6.39
C PRO A 44 -4.13 -22.80 -5.85
N CYS A 45 -4.12 -22.19 -4.66
CA CYS A 45 -5.30 -21.57 -4.04
C CYS A 45 -5.43 -20.07 -4.32
N GLY A 46 -4.39 -19.42 -4.85
CA GLY A 46 -4.57 -18.14 -5.53
C GLY A 46 -5.68 -18.31 -6.56
N ASP A 47 -6.64 -17.39 -6.56
CA ASP A 47 -7.81 -17.48 -7.45
C ASP A 47 -7.44 -17.24 -8.92
N ALA A 48 -6.16 -16.92 -9.18
CA ALA A 48 -5.61 -16.63 -10.50
C ALA A 48 -6.35 -15.47 -11.20
N GLY A 49 -6.99 -14.62 -10.39
CA GLY A 49 -7.80 -13.49 -10.81
C GLY A 49 -7.50 -12.26 -9.96
N ASP A 50 -8.06 -11.12 -10.36
CA ASP A 50 -8.08 -9.91 -9.53
C ASP A 50 -9.38 -9.13 -9.76
N ALA A 51 -10.44 -9.83 -10.19
CA ALA A 51 -11.75 -9.24 -10.45
C ALA A 51 -12.49 -8.91 -9.14
N GLU A 52 -12.04 -9.49 -8.02
CA GLU A 52 -12.62 -9.28 -6.70
C GLU A 52 -11.77 -8.29 -5.90
N ARG A 53 -12.15 -7.00 -5.92
CA ARG A 53 -11.53 -5.86 -5.21
C ARG A 53 -10.22 -5.29 -5.79
N GLY A 54 -9.55 -5.95 -6.74
CA GLY A 54 -8.49 -5.35 -7.56
C GLY A 54 -7.26 -4.86 -6.79
N HIS A 55 -7.12 -5.26 -5.51
CA HIS A 55 -6.15 -4.69 -4.58
C HIS A 55 -4.72 -5.02 -5.02
N GLY A 56 -4.51 -6.24 -5.51
CA GLY A 56 -3.22 -6.69 -6.02
C GLY A 56 -2.75 -5.90 -7.24
N THR A 57 -3.65 -5.65 -8.21
CA THR A 57 -3.37 -4.79 -9.37
C THR A 57 -3.09 -3.36 -8.94
N TYR A 58 -3.88 -2.82 -8.02
CA TYR A 58 -3.67 -1.47 -7.51
C TYR A 58 -2.28 -1.32 -6.87
N VAL A 59 -1.92 -2.22 -5.94
CA VAL A 59 -0.62 -2.19 -5.25
C VAL A 59 0.52 -2.35 -6.25
N SER A 60 0.40 -3.28 -7.20
CA SER A 60 1.41 -3.51 -8.24
C SER A 60 1.60 -2.29 -9.14
N GLY A 61 0.48 -1.65 -9.53
CA GLY A 61 0.48 -0.41 -10.28
C GLY A 61 1.11 0.76 -9.51
N ALA A 62 1.01 0.77 -8.18
CA ALA A 62 1.53 1.87 -7.37
C ALA A 62 3.05 1.73 -7.16
N VAL A 63 3.55 0.48 -7.12
CA VAL A 63 4.98 0.18 -7.04
C VAL A 63 5.69 0.48 -8.35
N ALA A 64 5.15 -0.07 -9.43
CA ALA A 64 5.78 -0.04 -10.73
C ALA A 64 4.69 -0.08 -11.81
N GLY A 65 3.72 0.82 -11.83
CA GLY A 65 2.78 0.99 -12.95
C GLY A 65 3.39 1.83 -14.07
N SER A 66 3.06 1.52 -15.34
CA SER A 66 3.35 2.39 -16.48
C SER A 66 2.16 2.34 -17.41
N ALA A 67 1.58 3.50 -17.72
CA ALA A 67 0.53 3.62 -18.71
C ALA A 67 1.04 3.16 -20.08
N ALA A 68 0.26 2.31 -20.74
CA ALA A 68 0.51 1.82 -22.08
C ALA A 68 -0.82 1.48 -22.74
N CYS A 69 -0.92 1.70 -24.05
CA CYS A 69 -2.02 1.23 -24.88
C CYS A 69 -1.53 0.09 -25.76
N PRO A 70 -1.65 -1.18 -25.31
CA PRO A 70 -1.25 -2.32 -26.13
C PRO A 70 -2.19 -2.49 -27.31
N SER A 71 -1.64 -2.46 -28.53
CA SER A 71 -2.37 -2.70 -29.79
C SER A 71 -3.01 -4.09 -29.88
N ASP A 72 -2.47 -5.05 -29.11
CA ASP A 72 -2.73 -6.48 -29.32
C ASP A 72 -3.78 -7.05 -28.35
N ALA A 73 -4.32 -6.23 -27.43
CA ALA A 73 -5.19 -6.68 -26.35
C ALA A 73 -6.68 -6.39 -26.58
N GLY A 74 -7.08 -5.93 -27.77
CA GLY A 74 -8.47 -5.55 -28.07
C GLY A 74 -8.97 -4.34 -27.27
N PHE A 75 -8.08 -3.64 -26.56
CA PHE A 75 -8.38 -2.40 -25.84
C PHE A 75 -8.34 -1.22 -26.82
N MET A 76 -9.43 -0.47 -26.90
CA MET A 76 -9.45 0.83 -27.58
C MET A 76 -9.03 1.90 -26.58
N CYS A 77 -7.82 2.44 -26.74
CA CYS A 77 -7.34 3.61 -25.99
C CYS A 77 -6.79 4.65 -26.95
N SER A 78 -7.07 5.92 -26.65
CA SER A 78 -6.56 7.09 -27.37
C SER A 78 -5.18 7.51 -26.84
N ALA A 79 -4.48 8.35 -27.60
CA ALA A 79 -3.22 8.93 -27.13
C ALA A 79 -3.44 9.82 -25.89
N GLU A 80 -4.60 10.46 -25.80
CA GLU A 80 -5.05 11.27 -24.67
C GLU A 80 -5.24 10.41 -23.42
N ASP A 81 -5.79 9.20 -23.54
CA ASP A 81 -5.96 8.26 -22.43
C ASP A 81 -4.61 7.84 -21.84
N VAL A 82 -3.65 7.51 -22.70
CA VAL A 82 -2.29 7.16 -22.27
C VAL A 82 -1.61 8.35 -21.62
N LYS A 83 -1.75 9.55 -22.20
CA LYS A 83 -1.17 10.78 -21.66
C LYS A 83 -1.72 11.08 -20.27
N PHE A 84 -3.03 10.96 -20.08
CA PHE A 84 -3.67 11.16 -18.78
C PHE A 84 -3.21 10.10 -17.76
N ALA A 85 -3.27 8.82 -18.12
CA ALA A 85 -2.85 7.74 -17.22
C ALA A 85 -1.36 7.82 -16.86
N SER A 86 -0.53 8.37 -17.76
CA SER A 86 0.91 8.54 -17.52
C SER A 86 1.24 9.55 -16.42
N LEU A 87 0.31 10.43 -16.04
CA LEU A 87 0.44 11.31 -14.88
C LEU A 87 0.52 10.53 -13.57
N TYR A 88 0.00 9.30 -13.57
CA TYR A 88 -0.04 8.38 -12.42
C TYR A 88 0.90 7.20 -12.60
N ASN A 89 1.93 7.33 -13.45
CA ASN A 89 3.00 6.34 -13.51
C ASN A 89 3.70 6.24 -12.15
N ALA A 90 4.02 5.01 -11.74
CA ALA A 90 4.75 4.81 -10.49
C ALA A 90 6.18 5.35 -10.56
N LEU A 91 6.75 5.67 -9.39
CA LEU A 91 8.13 6.13 -9.25
C LEU A 91 9.12 5.14 -9.87
N ALA A 92 8.92 3.84 -9.66
CA ALA A 92 9.76 2.78 -10.22
C ALA A 92 9.12 2.14 -11.46
N ARG A 93 8.59 2.94 -12.39
CA ARG A 93 7.90 2.45 -13.60
C ARG A 93 8.72 1.53 -14.52
N GLU A 94 10.04 1.49 -14.40
CA GLU A 94 10.90 0.57 -15.17
C GLU A 94 11.20 -0.74 -14.44
N ALA A 95 10.84 -0.85 -13.15
CA ALA A 95 11.03 -2.06 -12.38
C ALA A 95 10.15 -3.21 -12.89
N LYS A 96 10.64 -4.43 -12.66
CA LYS A 96 9.93 -5.68 -12.94
C LYS A 96 9.24 -6.18 -11.68
N ILE A 97 8.14 -6.88 -11.86
CA ILE A 97 7.32 -7.40 -10.76
C ILE A 97 7.36 -8.93 -10.78
N ALA A 98 7.73 -9.52 -9.64
CA ALA A 98 7.37 -10.90 -9.31
C ALA A 98 6.12 -10.82 -8.44
N PHE A 99 5.00 -11.34 -8.92
CA PHE A 99 3.73 -11.25 -8.20
C PHE A 99 3.40 -12.58 -7.54
N THR A 100 2.94 -12.53 -6.29
CA THR A 100 2.46 -13.71 -5.58
C THR A 100 1.01 -13.49 -5.20
N ASP A 101 0.14 -14.36 -5.72
CA ASP A 101 -1.26 -14.42 -5.38
C ASP A 101 -1.49 -15.31 -4.15
N ILE A 102 -2.14 -14.72 -3.15
CA ILE A 102 -2.50 -15.35 -1.88
C ILE A 102 -4.01 -15.21 -1.59
N MET A 103 -4.82 -14.73 -2.54
CA MET A 103 -6.25 -14.54 -2.35
C MET A 103 -6.98 -15.88 -2.52
N VAL A 104 -7.98 -16.14 -1.66
CA VAL A 104 -8.79 -17.38 -1.67
C VAL A 104 -10.28 -17.08 -1.80
N GLY A 105 -10.65 -16.34 -2.84
CA GLY A 105 -12.04 -15.97 -3.14
C GLY A 105 -12.66 -15.01 -2.12
N LYS A 106 -13.66 -14.24 -2.57
CA LYS A 106 -14.35 -13.15 -1.87
C LYS A 106 -13.44 -12.11 -1.20
N GLY A 107 -12.21 -11.96 -1.68
CA GLY A 107 -11.21 -11.04 -1.11
C GLY A 107 -10.57 -11.51 0.21
N GLU A 108 -10.69 -12.78 0.57
CA GLU A 108 -10.00 -13.36 1.73
C GLU A 108 -8.54 -13.71 1.38
N LEU A 109 -7.62 -13.56 2.34
CA LEU A 109 -6.20 -13.87 2.15
C LEU A 109 -5.84 -15.15 2.89
N SER A 110 -5.06 -16.01 2.24
CA SER A 110 -4.50 -17.24 2.81
C SER A 110 -3.01 -17.33 2.52
N PRO A 111 -2.19 -16.49 3.17
CA PRO A 111 -0.74 -16.62 3.05
C PRO A 111 -0.28 -17.99 3.60
N PRO A 112 0.85 -18.53 3.12
CA PRO A 112 1.44 -19.73 3.70
C PRO A 112 1.66 -19.59 5.21
N LEU A 113 1.53 -20.70 5.95
CA LEU A 113 1.74 -20.69 7.41
C LEU A 113 3.17 -20.32 7.81
N ASP A 114 4.14 -20.70 6.97
CA ASP A 114 5.57 -20.39 7.11
C ASP A 114 5.99 -19.53 5.92
N LEU A 115 6.11 -18.22 6.13
CA LEU A 115 6.45 -17.28 5.05
C LEU A 115 7.91 -17.44 4.61
N HIS A 116 8.78 -17.80 5.55
CA HIS A 116 10.22 -17.97 5.32
C HIS A 116 10.49 -19.07 4.30
N LYS A 117 9.80 -20.22 4.44
CA LYS A 117 9.97 -21.36 3.54
C LYS A 117 9.14 -21.27 2.29
N HIS A 118 7.95 -20.66 2.38
CA HIS A 118 6.96 -20.80 1.33
C HIS A 118 6.59 -19.50 0.66
N LEU A 119 6.73 -18.30 1.22
CA LEU A 119 6.35 -17.06 0.52
C LEU A 119 7.54 -16.37 -0.15
N PHE A 120 8.66 -16.26 0.57
CA PHE A 120 9.81 -15.46 0.14
C PHE A 120 10.79 -16.14 -0.82
N PRO A 121 11.08 -17.46 -0.71
CA PRO A 121 12.14 -18.08 -1.52
C PRO A 121 11.88 -18.04 -3.02
N ASP A 122 10.64 -18.20 -3.47
CA ASP A 122 10.32 -18.25 -4.90
C ASP A 122 10.57 -16.92 -5.63
N PRO A 123 9.99 -15.79 -5.21
CA PRO A 123 10.30 -14.50 -5.84
C PRO A 123 11.79 -14.13 -5.67
N TYR A 124 12.42 -14.48 -4.55
CA TYR A 124 13.83 -14.13 -4.28
C TYR A 124 14.84 -14.92 -5.13
N ASN A 125 14.73 -16.24 -5.13
CA ASN A 125 15.68 -17.15 -5.78
C ASN A 125 15.37 -17.32 -7.27
N GLN A 126 14.09 -17.50 -7.63
CA GLN A 126 13.71 -17.80 -9.01
C GLN A 126 13.59 -16.54 -9.88
N SER A 127 13.14 -15.42 -9.29
CA SER A 127 12.88 -14.17 -10.03
C SER A 127 13.90 -13.07 -9.77
N GLY A 128 14.80 -13.25 -8.81
CA GLY A 128 15.79 -12.23 -8.45
C GLY A 128 15.19 -11.04 -7.70
N ALA A 129 14.00 -11.16 -7.12
CA ALA A 129 13.39 -10.07 -6.35
C ALA A 129 14.26 -9.74 -5.13
N ARG A 130 14.43 -8.44 -4.84
CA ARG A 130 15.22 -7.93 -3.70
C ARG A 130 14.48 -6.94 -2.82
N VAL A 131 13.33 -6.46 -3.29
CA VAL A 131 12.38 -5.67 -2.51
C VAL A 131 11.05 -6.41 -2.56
N MET A 132 10.51 -6.74 -1.40
CA MET A 132 9.28 -7.51 -1.23
C MET A 132 8.28 -6.65 -0.48
N LEU A 133 7.10 -6.44 -1.06
CA LEU A 133 6.05 -5.62 -0.49
C LEU A 133 4.87 -6.50 -0.04
N LEU A 134 4.55 -6.44 1.25
CA LEU A 134 3.37 -7.06 1.85
C LEU A 134 2.38 -5.95 2.20
N ALA A 135 1.44 -5.68 1.31
CA ALA A 135 0.40 -4.65 1.48
C ALA A 135 -0.84 -5.18 2.22
N TRP A 136 -0.64 -6.11 3.16
CA TRP A 136 -1.68 -6.77 3.96
C TRP A 136 -1.20 -6.94 5.41
N GLY A 137 -2.15 -7.27 6.30
CA GLY A 137 -1.87 -7.54 7.70
C GLY A 137 -3.11 -8.04 8.43
N CYS A 138 -2.96 -8.25 9.73
CA CYS A 138 -4.06 -8.59 10.63
C CYS A 138 -5.12 -7.49 10.62
N VAL A 139 -6.39 -7.89 10.58
CA VAL A 139 -7.55 -7.01 10.62
C VAL A 139 -8.28 -7.22 11.95
N VAL A 140 -8.43 -6.15 12.73
CA VAL A 140 -9.17 -6.23 14.01
C VAL A 140 -10.67 -6.33 13.71
N ARG A 141 -11.37 -7.33 14.26
CA ARG A 141 -12.83 -7.45 14.11
C ARG A 141 -13.56 -6.43 15.00
N ALA A 142 -14.82 -6.13 14.70
CA ALA A 142 -15.60 -5.15 15.47
C ALA A 142 -15.78 -5.55 16.95
N THR A 143 -15.72 -6.85 17.25
CA THR A 143 -15.86 -7.42 18.61
C THR A 143 -14.54 -7.56 19.36
N GLU A 144 -13.41 -7.25 18.73
CA GLU A 144 -12.08 -7.45 19.29
C GLU A 144 -11.53 -6.13 19.85
N GLU A 145 -10.63 -6.25 20.83
CA GLU A 145 -9.89 -5.10 21.35
C GLU A 145 -9.08 -4.43 20.23
N ALA A 146 -8.97 -3.09 20.30
CA ALA A 146 -8.24 -2.30 19.32
C ALA A 146 -6.78 -2.76 19.09
N THR A 147 -6.18 -3.41 20.09
CA THR A 147 -4.79 -3.88 20.09
C THR A 147 -4.66 -5.36 19.74
N ALA A 148 -5.74 -6.05 19.36
CA ALA A 148 -5.74 -7.52 19.15
C ALA A 148 -4.68 -7.98 18.13
N CYS A 149 -4.47 -7.16 17.09
CA CYS A 149 -3.49 -7.41 16.03
C CYS A 149 -2.05 -7.02 16.36
N ASN A 150 -1.79 -6.33 17.49
CA ASN A 150 -0.48 -5.78 17.85
C ASN A 150 0.45 -6.81 18.49
N ARG A 151 0.57 -7.99 17.87
CA ARG A 151 1.36 -9.11 18.39
C ARG A 151 2.57 -9.39 17.51
N TYR A 152 3.67 -9.80 18.13
CA TYR A 152 4.76 -10.44 17.38
C TYR A 152 4.35 -11.89 17.11
N THR A 153 4.02 -12.20 15.86
CA THR A 153 3.47 -13.49 15.44
C THR A 153 4.52 -14.37 14.76
N SER A 154 4.18 -15.63 14.46
CA SER A 154 5.03 -16.51 13.63
C SER A 154 5.39 -15.85 12.30
N GLN A 155 4.43 -15.21 11.60
CA GLN A 155 4.72 -14.47 10.36
C GLN A 155 5.72 -13.31 10.57
N SER A 156 5.70 -12.66 11.74
CA SER A 156 6.67 -11.61 12.08
C SER A 156 8.07 -12.22 12.26
N GLN A 157 8.14 -13.39 12.90
CA GLN A 157 9.37 -14.17 13.05
C GLN A 157 9.92 -14.68 11.72
N ASP A 158 9.05 -15.14 10.82
CA ASP A 158 9.45 -15.64 9.51
C ASP A 158 10.09 -14.55 8.64
N ILE A 159 9.51 -13.33 8.67
CA ILE A 159 10.11 -12.15 8.03
C ILE A 159 11.49 -11.85 8.63
N ASP A 160 11.59 -11.86 9.96
CA ASP A 160 12.84 -11.56 10.66
C ASP A 160 13.93 -12.59 10.33
N LEU A 161 13.58 -13.88 10.30
CA LEU A 161 14.50 -14.95 9.94
C LEU A 161 14.93 -14.85 8.47
N PHE A 162 13.99 -14.60 7.55
CA PHE A 162 14.28 -14.54 6.12
C PHE A 162 15.25 -13.41 5.79
N THR A 163 14.99 -12.21 6.32
CA THR A 163 15.85 -11.04 6.12
C THR A 163 17.19 -11.15 6.84
N TRP A 164 17.25 -11.88 7.96
CA TRP A 164 18.50 -12.15 8.66
C TRP A 164 19.44 -13.05 7.85
N GLU A 165 18.89 -14.08 7.23
CA GLU A 165 19.62 -15.04 6.37
C GLU A 165 19.93 -14.46 4.98
N ASN A 166 19.06 -13.59 4.46
CA ASN A 166 19.19 -12.98 3.13
C ASN A 166 19.43 -11.48 3.24
N ARG A 167 20.69 -11.11 3.53
CA ARG A 167 21.10 -9.73 3.86
C ARG A 167 20.87 -8.70 2.76
N ASP A 168 20.67 -9.11 1.51
CA ASP A 168 20.37 -8.20 0.40
C ASP A 168 18.87 -8.19 0.02
N ALA A 169 18.01 -8.84 0.81
CA ALA A 169 16.56 -8.76 0.71
C ALA A 169 15.99 -7.68 1.65
N LEU A 170 15.06 -6.88 1.12
CA LEU A 170 14.31 -5.88 1.88
C LEU A 170 12.83 -6.26 1.88
N VAL A 171 12.24 -6.36 3.08
CA VAL A 171 10.79 -6.59 3.25
C VAL A 171 10.13 -5.31 3.77
N ILE A 172 9.08 -4.87 3.08
CA ILE A 172 8.26 -3.70 3.41
C ILE A 172 6.85 -4.18 3.69
N VAL A 173 6.24 -3.73 4.79
CA VAL A 173 4.93 -4.19 5.25
C VAL A 173 4.03 -2.99 5.54
N ALA A 174 2.76 -3.06 5.15
CA ALA A 174 1.76 -2.07 5.55
C ALA A 174 1.49 -2.15 7.06
N ALA A 175 1.51 -1.01 7.77
CA ALA A 175 1.38 -1.00 9.23
C ALA A 175 -0.02 -1.33 9.76
N GLY A 176 -1.05 -1.21 8.93
CA GLY A 176 -2.45 -1.39 9.29
C GLY A 176 -3.25 -0.09 9.21
N ASN A 177 -4.58 -0.25 9.26
CA ASN A 177 -5.56 0.82 9.08
C ASN A 177 -6.48 0.98 10.31
N ASP A 178 -6.00 0.55 11.49
CA ASP A 178 -6.79 0.54 12.74
C ASP A 178 -6.46 1.74 13.65
N GLY A 179 -5.90 2.81 13.09
CA GLY A 179 -5.46 4.00 13.83
C GLY A 179 -6.55 4.66 14.68
N GLU A 180 -7.80 4.68 14.21
CA GLU A 180 -8.92 5.32 14.91
C GLU A 180 -9.45 4.49 16.09
N ARG A 181 -9.07 3.22 16.18
CA ARG A 181 -9.55 2.33 17.24
C ARG A 181 -8.90 2.60 18.60
N ALA A 182 -7.67 3.11 18.61
CA ALA A 182 -6.95 3.49 19.82
C ALA A 182 -5.83 4.48 19.53
N SER A 183 -5.46 5.27 20.55
CA SER A 183 -4.40 6.28 20.45
C SER A 183 -3.00 5.70 20.22
N LYS A 184 -2.79 4.43 20.56
CA LYS A 184 -1.52 3.70 20.44
C LYS A 184 -1.76 2.20 20.27
N GLN A 185 -0.70 1.47 19.90
CA GLN A 185 -0.65 0.00 19.84
C GLN A 185 -1.65 -0.64 18.86
N THR A 186 -1.86 0.01 17.71
CA THR A 186 -2.73 -0.48 16.64
C THR A 186 -1.97 -0.97 15.42
N VAL A 187 -0.63 -0.97 15.42
CA VAL A 187 0.18 -1.63 14.37
C VAL A 187 -0.11 -3.12 14.36
N GLY A 188 -0.53 -3.67 13.22
CA GLY A 188 -0.90 -5.08 13.10
C GLY A 188 0.26 -5.97 12.67
N ALA A 189 0.26 -7.23 13.08
CA ALA A 189 1.14 -8.23 12.47
C ALA A 189 0.85 -8.40 10.97
N PRO A 190 1.86 -8.63 10.10
CA PRO A 190 3.26 -8.88 10.45
C PRO A 190 4.14 -7.61 10.49
N ALA A 191 3.57 -6.40 10.45
CA ALA A 191 4.33 -5.15 10.56
C ALA A 191 5.00 -4.93 11.94
N THR A 192 4.69 -5.79 12.91
CA THR A 192 5.39 -5.89 14.20
C THR A 192 6.74 -6.60 14.10
N SER A 193 7.13 -7.16 12.94
CA SER A 193 8.48 -7.67 12.65
C SER A 193 9.57 -6.65 12.99
N LYS A 194 10.75 -7.12 13.41
CA LYS A 194 11.89 -6.26 13.76
C LYS A 194 12.65 -5.81 12.51
N ASN A 195 12.75 -6.67 11.49
CA ASN A 195 13.62 -6.48 10.33
C ASN A 195 12.88 -5.98 9.08
N ALA A 196 11.54 -5.99 9.05
CA ALA A 196 10.77 -5.30 8.02
C ALA A 196 10.62 -3.81 8.30
N ILE A 197 10.49 -3.03 7.22
CA ILE A 197 10.07 -1.63 7.29
C ILE A 197 8.54 -1.58 7.21
N ALA A 198 7.90 -1.25 8.33
CA ALA A 198 6.48 -1.02 8.48
C ALA A 198 6.10 0.40 8.10
N ILE A 199 5.10 0.54 7.23
CA ILE A 199 4.72 1.82 6.62
C ILE A 199 3.32 2.23 7.09
N GLY A 200 3.24 3.33 7.84
CA GLY A 200 1.98 4.04 8.08
C GLY A 200 1.66 5.00 6.93
N PHE A 201 0.55 5.73 7.01
CA PHE A 201 0.17 6.65 5.95
C PHE A 201 -0.21 8.05 6.42
N THR A 202 0.17 9.02 5.59
CA THR A 202 -0.26 10.41 5.68
C THR A 202 -1.35 10.70 4.65
N GLU A 203 -2.03 11.81 4.85
CA GLU A 203 -3.00 12.33 3.91
C GLU A 203 -2.34 12.78 2.59
N THR A 204 -3.14 13.07 1.56
CA THR A 204 -2.63 13.69 0.32
C THR A 204 -2.98 15.18 0.29
N CYS A 205 -2.25 15.98 -0.48
CA CYS A 205 -2.56 17.38 -0.74
C CYS A 205 -3.20 17.57 -2.11
N VAL A 206 -4.22 18.43 -2.18
CA VAL A 206 -4.38 19.30 -3.37
C VAL A 206 -4.14 20.74 -2.90
N ASN A 207 -3.60 21.59 -3.78
CA ASN A 207 -3.30 23.00 -3.54
C ASN A 207 -4.45 23.85 -2.96
N ALA A 208 -5.69 23.34 -2.98
CA ALA A 208 -6.83 23.97 -2.33
C ALA A 208 -6.79 23.86 -0.79
N SER A 209 -5.77 23.19 -0.22
CA SER A 209 -5.86 22.62 1.12
C SER A 209 -4.85 23.02 2.19
N VAL A 210 -4.03 24.04 1.97
CA VAL A 210 -2.93 24.33 2.91
C VAL A 210 -3.40 25.22 4.07
N ALA A 211 -3.73 24.63 5.23
CA ALA A 211 -3.75 25.31 6.54
C ALA A 211 -3.51 24.31 7.70
N SER A 212 -2.72 24.75 8.68
CA SER A 212 -1.95 24.00 9.69
C SER A 212 -2.74 23.31 10.83
N TYR A 213 -2.17 22.22 11.37
CA TYR A 213 -2.67 21.49 12.56
C TYR A 213 -2.28 22.12 13.90
N ALA A 214 -3.17 21.96 14.88
CA ALA A 214 -2.83 21.80 16.30
C ALA A 214 -3.26 20.38 16.73
N TYR A 215 -2.39 19.70 17.48
CA TYR A 215 -2.59 18.37 18.04
C TYR A 215 -3.65 18.40 19.17
N THR A 216 -4.59 17.46 19.20
CA THR A 216 -5.52 17.28 20.34
C THR A 216 -5.38 15.90 21.00
N ASP A 217 -5.36 15.92 22.33
CA ASP A 217 -5.32 14.77 23.22
C ASP A 217 -6.68 14.04 23.23
N PRO A 218 -6.72 12.72 23.00
CA PRO A 218 -7.95 11.92 22.98
C PRO A 218 -8.73 11.89 24.31
N PHE A 219 -8.17 12.35 25.44
CA PHE A 219 -8.93 12.47 26.70
C PHE A 219 -9.95 13.62 26.69
N VAL A 220 -9.78 14.64 25.85
CA VAL A 220 -10.73 15.78 25.74
C VAL A 220 -11.98 15.41 24.94
N ALA A 221 -11.86 14.45 24.01
CA ALA A 221 -12.95 14.01 23.15
C ALA A 221 -14.09 13.27 23.89
N ALA A 222 -13.80 12.68 25.05
CA ALA A 222 -14.80 11.96 25.85
C ALA A 222 -15.91 12.87 26.44
N GLY A 223 -15.70 14.20 26.45
CA GLY A 223 -16.68 15.19 26.92
C GLY A 223 -17.51 15.86 25.83
N CYS A 224 -17.18 15.71 24.54
CA CYS A 224 -17.90 16.36 23.45
C CYS A 224 -18.96 15.37 22.90
N GLY A 225 -20.23 15.58 23.25
CA GLY A 225 -21.35 14.76 22.77
C GLY A 225 -21.47 14.80 21.25
N LEU A 226 -21.27 13.64 20.61
CA LEU A 226 -21.18 13.49 19.16
C LEU A 226 -22.56 13.57 18.49
N PHE A 227 -22.81 14.66 17.75
CA PHE A 227 -23.63 14.62 16.55
C PHE A 227 -22.78 15.12 15.38
N GLY A 228 -22.70 14.32 14.31
CA GLY A 228 -21.77 14.54 13.20
C GLY A 228 -21.85 15.94 12.59
N SER A 229 -20.72 16.63 12.56
CA SER A 229 -20.61 18.04 12.17
C SER A 229 -20.00 18.22 10.78
N SER A 230 -20.56 17.59 9.75
CA SER A 230 -20.21 17.91 8.35
C SER A 230 -21.02 19.06 7.76
N ARG A 231 -21.72 19.89 8.58
CA ARG A 231 -22.70 20.87 8.05
C ARG A 231 -22.57 22.34 8.50
N CYS A 232 -21.63 22.71 9.36
CA CYS A 232 -21.65 24.06 9.96
C CYS A 232 -21.34 25.22 9.00
N CYS A 233 -20.62 25.02 7.90
CA CYS A 233 -20.38 26.10 6.90
C CYS A 233 -20.78 25.69 5.46
N LEU A 234 -21.75 24.79 5.26
CA LEU A 234 -22.19 24.36 3.91
C LEU A 234 -23.48 25.04 3.39
N SER A 235 -24.12 25.92 4.16
CA SER A 235 -25.43 26.46 3.78
C SER A 235 -25.47 27.95 3.43
N SER A 236 -24.35 28.67 3.32
CA SER A 236 -24.41 30.07 2.89
C SER A 236 -23.21 30.47 2.04
N PHE A 237 -23.53 30.98 0.85
CA PHE A 237 -22.66 31.70 -0.09
C PHE A 237 -22.17 33.06 0.49
N GLU A 238 -21.86 33.16 1.78
CA GLU A 238 -21.38 34.40 2.39
C GLU A 238 -20.11 34.19 3.21
N SER A 239 -19.19 35.12 3.04
CA SER A 239 -17.77 35.03 3.39
C SER A 239 -17.44 35.29 4.87
N LYS A 240 -18.36 35.03 5.82
CA LYS A 240 -18.08 35.13 7.26
C LYS A 240 -18.82 34.05 8.06
N CYS A 241 -18.15 32.92 8.32
CA CYS A 241 -18.62 31.90 9.28
C CYS A 241 -18.28 32.38 10.72
N SER A 242 -19.24 32.39 11.66
CA SER A 242 -19.04 32.76 13.07
C SER A 242 -19.22 31.54 13.99
N LEU A 243 -18.19 31.17 14.74
CA LEU A 243 -18.15 29.98 15.61
C LEU A 243 -19.26 29.95 16.69
N SER A 244 -19.71 31.12 17.14
CA SER A 244 -20.74 31.26 18.18
C SER A 244 -22.12 30.70 17.79
N GLN A 245 -22.37 30.47 16.50
CA GLN A 245 -23.63 29.88 16.03
C GLN A 245 -23.66 28.35 16.12
N CYS A 246 -22.50 27.69 16.23
CA CYS A 246 -22.38 26.23 16.28
C CYS A 246 -21.95 25.70 17.64
N CYS A 247 -21.37 26.55 18.48
CA CYS A 247 -20.88 26.18 19.79
C CYS A 247 -21.53 27.09 20.84
N GLY A 248 -22.25 26.49 21.79
CA GLY A 248 -22.81 27.22 22.93
C GLY A 248 -21.72 27.91 23.73
N GLU A 249 -22.04 29.05 24.36
CA GLU A 249 -21.09 29.86 25.13
C GLU A 249 -20.28 28.99 26.12
N GLY A 250 -18.95 29.14 26.10
CA GLY A 250 -18.03 28.41 26.98
C GLY A 250 -17.61 27.00 26.50
N ARG A 251 -17.96 26.61 25.26
CA ARG A 251 -17.45 25.36 24.61
C ARG A 251 -16.58 25.61 23.38
N GLU A 252 -15.90 26.75 23.36
CA GLU A 252 -15.04 27.19 22.26
C GLU A 252 -13.91 26.19 21.97
N ASP A 253 -13.39 25.49 23.00
CA ASP A 253 -12.33 24.49 22.88
C ASP A 253 -12.77 23.20 22.12
N CYS A 254 -14.01 22.72 22.29
CA CYS A 254 -14.53 21.62 21.45
C CYS A 254 -14.69 22.10 19.99
N CYS A 255 -14.94 23.39 19.76
CA CYS A 255 -15.18 23.96 18.43
C CYS A 255 -13.89 24.14 17.61
N PHE A 256 -12.79 24.51 18.28
CA PHE A 256 -11.46 24.56 17.66
C PHE A 256 -11.01 23.21 17.09
N SER A 257 -11.52 22.11 17.65
CA SER A 257 -11.27 20.76 17.13
C SER A 257 -12.15 20.36 15.93
N SER A 258 -13.07 21.20 15.46
CA SER A 258 -14.11 20.77 14.50
C SER A 258 -14.42 21.68 13.29
N PHE A 259 -13.85 22.87 13.11
CA PHE A 259 -13.95 23.64 11.83
C PHE A 259 -12.74 24.59 11.67
N SER A 260 -12.07 24.85 10.54
CA SER A 260 -11.94 24.21 9.21
C SER A 260 -10.86 24.96 8.41
N GLY A 261 -9.83 24.22 7.98
CA GLY A 261 -8.88 24.50 6.91
C GLY A 261 -8.23 23.14 6.64
N PRO A 262 -8.19 22.63 5.40
CA PRO A 262 -8.48 21.20 5.21
C PRO A 262 -7.38 20.29 5.74
N GLY A 263 -7.79 19.38 6.60
CA GLY A 263 -6.97 18.37 7.27
C GLY A 263 -6.43 17.28 6.35
N MET A 264 -6.10 17.62 5.10
CA MET A 264 -5.52 16.73 4.09
C MET A 264 -4.24 17.38 3.57
N SER A 265 -3.17 17.23 4.34
CA SER A 265 -1.81 17.58 3.95
C SER A 265 -0.90 16.35 4.11
N PRO A 266 0.10 16.17 3.22
CA PRO A 266 1.09 15.10 3.32
C PRO A 266 1.87 15.09 4.63
N ASP A 267 1.87 16.21 5.37
CA ASP A 267 2.52 16.33 6.67
C ASP A 267 1.68 15.75 7.82
N ASN A 268 0.40 15.43 7.57
CA ASN A 268 -0.51 14.93 8.59
C ASN A 268 -0.69 13.43 8.47
N VAL A 269 -0.42 12.71 9.56
CA VAL A 269 -0.70 11.28 9.66
C VAL A 269 -2.22 11.07 9.62
N ALA A 270 -2.67 10.23 8.70
CA ALA A 270 -4.09 9.97 8.50
C ALA A 270 -4.69 9.35 9.76
N ALA A 271 -5.96 9.67 10.04
CA ALA A 271 -6.65 9.19 11.24
C ALA A 271 -6.63 7.66 11.33
N GLY A 272 -6.88 6.99 10.20
CA GLY A 272 -6.85 5.53 10.05
C GLY A 272 -5.46 4.89 10.10
N SER A 273 -4.36 5.62 10.02
CA SER A 273 -3.02 5.02 10.07
C SER A 273 -2.75 4.39 11.42
N SER A 274 -2.47 3.08 11.44
CA SER A 274 -2.09 2.38 12.67
C SER A 274 -0.90 3.03 13.37
N ARG A 275 -0.97 3.09 14.70
CA ARG A 275 -0.04 3.82 15.57
C ARG A 275 0.71 2.86 16.48
N GLY A 276 2.00 3.13 16.69
CA GLY A 276 2.81 2.43 17.68
C GLY A 276 2.37 2.70 19.10
N PHE A 277 3.07 2.15 20.10
CA PHE A 277 4.21 1.23 19.98
C PHE A 277 3.75 -0.20 19.59
N THR A 278 4.68 -1.13 19.43
CA THR A 278 4.32 -2.56 19.57
C THR A 278 4.02 -2.89 21.04
N MET A 279 3.43 -4.06 21.34
CA MET A 279 3.14 -4.48 22.71
C MET A 279 4.40 -4.54 23.59
N ASP A 280 5.54 -4.87 22.99
CA ASP A 280 6.86 -4.90 23.65
C ASP A 280 7.59 -3.53 23.63
N GLY A 281 6.92 -2.44 23.22
CA GLY A 281 7.42 -1.08 23.35
C GLY A 281 8.34 -0.60 22.21
N ARG A 282 8.51 -1.37 21.13
CA ARG A 282 9.29 -0.92 19.97
C ARG A 282 8.51 0.13 19.17
N ILE A 283 9.25 1.04 18.55
CA ILE A 283 8.68 2.06 17.66
C ILE A 283 8.29 1.38 16.34
N LYS A 284 7.01 1.44 15.99
CA LYS A 284 6.43 1.13 14.68
C LYS A 284 5.25 2.08 14.44
N PRO A 285 4.85 2.41 13.20
CA PRO A 285 5.59 2.14 11.96
C PRO A 285 6.97 2.80 11.96
N ASP A 286 7.88 2.33 11.11
CA ASP A 286 9.23 2.92 11.02
C ASP A 286 9.22 4.26 10.29
N MET A 287 8.26 4.43 9.37
CA MET A 287 8.02 5.68 8.65
C MET A 287 6.58 5.77 8.14
N VAL A 288 6.23 6.95 7.63
CA VAL A 288 4.95 7.20 6.96
C VAL A 288 5.20 7.72 5.55
N ALA A 289 4.26 7.47 4.65
CA ALA A 289 4.24 8.04 3.30
C ALA A 289 2.81 8.38 2.90
N VAL A 290 2.62 9.16 1.84
CA VAL A 290 1.28 9.51 1.34
C VAL A 290 0.53 8.24 0.97
N GLY A 291 -0.61 8.01 1.62
CA GLY A 291 -1.44 6.83 1.39
C GLY A 291 -2.94 7.10 1.32
N SER A 292 -3.38 8.36 1.45
CA SER A 292 -4.77 8.73 1.20
C SER A 292 -5.02 9.11 -0.25
N HIS A 293 -6.07 8.55 -0.84
CA HIS A 293 -6.53 8.85 -2.19
C HIS A 293 -5.44 8.75 -3.27
N VAL A 294 -4.52 7.79 -3.12
CA VAL A 294 -3.43 7.58 -4.08
C VAL A 294 -4.00 6.89 -5.31
N VAL A 295 -3.74 7.44 -6.50
CA VAL A 295 -4.21 6.85 -7.77
C VAL A 295 -3.23 5.83 -8.28
N SER A 296 -3.75 4.70 -8.76
CA SER A 296 -2.97 3.63 -9.37
C SER A 296 -3.83 2.80 -10.34
N ALA A 297 -3.23 1.78 -10.93
CA ALA A 297 -3.86 0.82 -11.83
C ALA A 297 -5.11 0.19 -11.19
N ARG A 298 -6.11 -0.06 -12.02
CA ARG A 298 -7.35 -0.72 -11.65
C ARG A 298 -7.43 -2.08 -12.33
N ALA A 299 -7.95 -3.08 -11.60
CA ALA A 299 -8.21 -4.40 -12.19
C ALA A 299 -9.40 -4.36 -13.16
N ALA A 300 -9.29 -5.12 -14.24
CA ALA A 300 -10.39 -5.29 -15.19
C ALA A 300 -11.51 -6.13 -14.56
N GLY A 301 -12.76 -5.74 -14.78
CA GLY A 301 -13.94 -6.44 -14.24
C GLY A 301 -14.46 -5.91 -12.91
N GLU A 302 -13.74 -5.01 -12.24
CA GLU A 302 -14.26 -4.31 -11.07
C GLU A 302 -15.39 -3.35 -11.45
N SER A 303 -16.32 -3.09 -10.52
CA SER A 303 -17.34 -2.05 -10.71
C SER A 303 -16.69 -0.66 -10.76
N LEU A 304 -17.14 0.19 -11.69
CA LEU A 304 -16.70 1.58 -11.74
C LEU A 304 -17.03 2.25 -10.40
N PRO A 305 -16.08 2.93 -9.75
CA PRO A 305 -16.41 3.69 -8.55
C PRO A 305 -17.47 4.73 -8.95
N SER A 306 -18.56 4.77 -8.17
CA SER A 306 -19.73 5.62 -8.44
C SER A 306 -19.43 7.12 -8.33
N SER A 307 -18.26 7.46 -7.79
CA SER A 307 -17.69 8.81 -7.76
C SER A 307 -16.19 8.71 -7.99
N GLY A 308 -15.63 9.65 -8.76
CA GLY A 308 -14.18 9.80 -8.82
C GLY A 308 -13.66 10.10 -7.40
N PRO A 309 -12.49 9.58 -7.01
CA PRO A 309 -11.87 9.92 -5.74
C PRO A 309 -11.82 11.43 -5.54
N PHE A 310 -12.25 11.87 -4.36
CA PHE A 310 -11.92 13.19 -3.82
C PHE A 310 -10.43 13.43 -4.08
N CYS A 311 -10.11 14.62 -4.59
CA CYS A 311 -8.74 15.10 -4.75
C CYS A 311 -7.90 14.49 -5.89
N SER A 312 -8.40 13.49 -6.64
CA SER A 312 -7.50 12.69 -7.50
C SER A 312 -7.99 12.31 -8.90
N LEU A 313 -9.28 12.38 -9.22
CA LEU A 313 -9.75 12.15 -10.61
C LEU A 313 -10.85 13.16 -10.99
N PRO A 314 -10.77 13.83 -12.16
CA PRO A 314 -11.84 14.70 -12.64
C PRO A 314 -13.17 13.95 -12.74
N SER A 315 -14.21 14.46 -12.07
CA SER A 315 -15.58 13.94 -12.13
C SER A 315 -16.11 13.96 -13.57
N GLY A 316 -16.88 12.93 -13.95
CA GLY A 316 -17.57 12.90 -15.24
C GLY A 316 -16.73 12.48 -16.45
N THR A 317 -15.50 12.02 -16.24
CA THR A 317 -14.66 11.51 -17.33
C THR A 317 -14.61 9.97 -17.32
N GLN A 318 -14.78 9.35 -18.49
CA GLN A 318 -14.69 7.88 -18.68
C GLN A 318 -13.25 7.33 -18.48
N TYR A 319 -12.29 8.19 -18.12
CA TYR A 319 -10.87 7.87 -17.91
C TYR A 319 -10.62 7.03 -16.64
N SER A 320 -11.67 6.73 -15.86
CA SER A 320 -11.69 5.91 -14.64
C SER A 320 -11.65 4.39 -14.88
N ALA A 321 -11.61 3.92 -16.13
CA ALA A 321 -11.62 2.48 -16.43
C ALA A 321 -10.30 1.78 -16.09
N ALA A 322 -9.16 2.44 -16.28
CA ALA A 322 -7.82 1.88 -16.05
C ALA A 322 -7.18 2.30 -14.72
N LEU A 323 -7.77 3.30 -14.05
CA LEU A 323 -7.27 3.88 -12.81
C LEU A 323 -8.32 3.79 -11.70
N THR A 324 -7.84 3.59 -10.49
CA THR A 324 -8.64 3.68 -9.27
C THR A 324 -7.81 4.36 -8.19
N SER A 325 -8.44 4.70 -7.08
CA SER A 325 -7.78 5.33 -5.94
C SER A 325 -8.17 4.62 -4.67
N LEU A 326 -7.18 4.26 -3.87
CA LEU A 326 -7.37 3.66 -2.56
C LEU A 326 -6.74 4.53 -1.47
N THR A 327 -7.22 4.34 -0.25
CA THR A 327 -6.68 4.94 0.96
C THR A 327 -6.22 3.84 1.91
N GLY A 328 -5.01 3.98 2.47
CA GLY A 328 -4.52 3.14 3.54
C GLY A 328 -3.00 2.98 3.53
N SER A 329 -2.50 2.26 4.54
CA SER A 329 -1.09 1.87 4.61
C SER A 329 -0.66 1.00 3.42
N SER A 330 -1.60 0.24 2.84
CA SER A 330 -1.40 -0.52 1.59
C SER A 330 -1.24 0.35 0.34
N SER A 331 -1.66 1.61 0.39
CA SER A 331 -1.44 2.63 -0.66
C SER A 331 -0.14 3.41 -0.46
N ALA A 332 0.31 3.58 0.80
CA ALA A 332 1.57 4.25 1.13
C ALA A 332 2.81 3.37 0.90
N ALA A 333 2.74 2.10 1.29
CA ALA A 333 3.86 1.16 1.21
C ALA A 333 4.45 0.98 -0.21
N PRO A 334 3.66 0.98 -1.30
CA PRO A 334 4.17 0.99 -2.68
C PRO A 334 5.15 2.11 -3.00
N GLY A 335 4.89 3.34 -2.55
CA GLY A 335 5.77 4.49 -2.82
C GLY A 335 7.13 4.34 -2.15
N VAL A 336 7.16 3.77 -0.95
CA VAL A 336 8.40 3.45 -0.23
C VAL A 336 9.15 2.29 -0.90
N ALA A 337 8.45 1.25 -1.34
CA ALA A 337 9.06 0.16 -2.11
C ALA A 337 9.68 0.65 -3.42
N ALA A 338 8.98 1.52 -4.15
CA ALA A 338 9.50 2.14 -5.36
C ALA A 338 10.76 2.98 -5.09
N SER A 339 10.74 3.79 -4.03
CA SER A 339 11.89 4.59 -3.60
C SER A 339 13.09 3.71 -3.22
N ALA A 340 12.87 2.63 -2.47
CA ALA A 340 13.91 1.68 -2.11
C ALA A 340 14.55 1.01 -3.34
N MET A 341 13.76 0.68 -4.36
CA MET A 341 14.28 0.15 -5.62
C MET A 341 15.15 1.17 -6.37
N LEU A 342 14.74 2.44 -6.42
CA LEU A 342 15.53 3.51 -7.05
C LEU A 342 16.85 3.75 -6.31
N ILE A 343 16.82 3.80 -4.96
CA ILE A 343 18.03 3.90 -4.13
C ILE A 343 18.96 2.70 -4.39
N ARG A 344 18.41 1.48 -4.41
CA ARG A 344 19.17 0.28 -4.70
C ARG A 344 19.81 0.34 -6.10
N GLN A 345 19.07 0.78 -7.12
CA GLN A 345 19.58 0.94 -8.48
C GLN A 345 20.74 1.93 -8.52
N TYR A 346 20.59 3.07 -7.85
CA TYR A 346 21.63 4.09 -7.74
C TYR A 346 22.91 3.55 -7.09
N LEU A 347 22.78 2.92 -5.91
CA LEU A 347 23.92 2.37 -5.17
C LEU A 347 24.65 1.29 -5.97
N LYS A 348 23.91 0.39 -6.65
CA LYS A 348 24.51 -0.64 -7.51
C LYS A 348 25.29 -0.03 -8.67
N ARG A 349 24.72 0.96 -9.37
CA ARG A 349 25.41 1.66 -10.48
C ARG A 349 26.68 2.36 -10.02
N ARG A 350 26.65 3.03 -8.87
CA ARG A 350 27.85 3.69 -8.30
C ARG A 350 28.96 2.70 -7.96
N MET A 351 28.64 1.64 -7.21
CA MET A 351 29.64 0.63 -6.84
C MET A 351 30.29 -0.03 -8.07
N SER A 352 29.52 -0.29 -9.13
CA SER A 352 30.07 -0.82 -10.38
C SER A 352 30.99 0.18 -11.11
N SER A 353 30.67 1.48 -11.08
CA SER A 353 31.52 2.52 -11.70
C SER A 353 32.85 2.73 -10.95
N GLU A 354 32.87 2.60 -9.63
CA GLU A 354 34.08 2.74 -8.80
C GLU A 354 35.01 1.53 -8.93
N GLN A 355 34.48 0.33 -9.19
CA GLN A 355 35.29 -0.86 -9.47
C GLN A 355 35.95 -0.79 -10.87
N GLY A 356 35.26 -0.21 -11.86
CA GLY A 356 35.80 -0.02 -13.21
C GLY A 356 36.87 1.07 -13.36
N THR A 357 37.02 1.96 -12.36
CA THR A 357 38.04 3.02 -12.34
C THR A 357 39.31 2.66 -11.55
N ARG A 358 39.34 1.48 -10.90
CA ARG A 358 40.50 0.96 -10.17
C ARG A 358 41.24 -0.17 -10.90
N ALA A 359 40.91 -0.42 -12.17
CA ALA A 359 41.55 -1.43 -13.02
C ALA A 359 42.64 -0.82 -13.91
#